data_AF-A0A920AI66-F1
#
_entry.id   AF-A0A920AI66-F1
#
_cell.length_a   1.000
_cell.length_b   1.000
_cell.length_c   1.000
_cell.angle_alpha   90.00
_cell.angle_beta   90.00
_cell.angle_gamma   90.00
#
_symmetry.space_group_name_H-M   'P 1'
#
loop_
_entity.id
_entity.type
_entity.pdbx_description
1 polymer ?
#
loop_
_entity_poly.entity_id
_entity_poly.type
_entity_poly.pdbx_seq_one_letter_code
_entity_poly.pdbx_strand_id
1 'polypeptide(L)' 'MGAGAYGFAMASNYNTRPRAAEVMVSGESVHLVGQRESLSDLWQRERIPEAPAS' A
#
# COMPACT_ATOMS: atom_id res chain seq x y z
N MET A 1 23.34 2.84 5.79
CA MET A 1 21.99 3.43 5.90
C MET A 1 20.96 2.30 5.82
N GLY A 2 19.87 2.37 6.58
CA GLY A 2 18.82 1.34 6.60
C GLY A 2 17.45 1.93 6.26
N ALA A 3 16.52 1.09 5.80
CA ALA A 3 15.16 1.48 5.42
C ALA A 3 14.08 1.00 6.41
N GLY A 4 14.48 0.33 7.50
CA GLY A 4 13.56 -0.34 8.43
C GLY A 4 12.76 0.61 9.34
N ALA A 5 13.31 1.78 9.66
CA ALA A 5 12.61 2.81 10.42
C ALA A 5 12.09 3.89 9.47
N TYR A 6 10.83 4.29 9.65
CA TYR A 6 10.15 5.35 8.88
C TYR A 6 10.03 5.14 7.35
N GLY A 7 10.51 4.02 6.80
CA GLY A 7 10.36 3.71 5.37
C GLY A 7 8.91 3.47 4.98
N PHE A 8 8.37 2.27 5.26
CA PHE A 8 6.99 1.93 4.91
C PHE A 8 5.95 2.80 5.63
N ALA A 9 6.26 3.23 6.86
CA ALA A 9 5.38 4.12 7.63
C ALA A 9 5.11 5.47 6.95
N MET A 10 6.00 5.92 6.06
CA MET A 10 5.83 7.14 5.25
C MET A 10 5.53 6.85 3.77
N ALA A 11 5.35 5.59 3.37
CA ALA A 11 5.03 5.25 1.99
C ALA A 11 3.64 5.77 1.60
N SER A 12 3.51 6.27 0.38
CA SER A 12 2.27 6.83 -0.16
C SER A 12 1.90 6.18 -1.51
N ASN A 13 0.65 6.40 -1.93
CA ASN A 13 0.18 6.00 -3.25
C ASN A 13 0.40 7.08 -4.33
N TYR A 14 1.34 8.00 -4.09
CA TYR A 14 1.67 9.05 -5.06
C TYR A 14 2.00 8.45 -6.43
N ASN A 15 1.53 9.11 -7.50
CA ASN A 15 1.54 8.62 -8.87
C ASN A 15 0.77 7.31 -9.09
N THR A 16 -0.30 7.09 -8.31
CA THR A 16 -1.17 5.90 -8.43
C THR A 16 -0.36 4.59 -8.32
N ARG A 17 0.60 4.57 -7.41
CA ARG A 17 1.49 3.43 -7.19
C ARG A 17 1.04 2.64 -5.97
N PRO A 18 0.71 1.34 -6.10
CA PRO A 18 0.43 0.50 -4.95
C PRO A 18 1.66 0.34 -4.06
N ARG A 19 1.47 0.38 -2.74
CA ARG A 19 2.55 0.15 -1.77
C ARG A 19 3.09 -1.27 -1.92
N ALA A 20 4.39 -1.42 -1.64
CA ALA A 20 5.09 -2.69 -1.79
C ALA A 20 4.68 -3.71 -0.71
N ALA A 21 4.97 -4.99 -0.97
CA ALA A 21 4.90 -6.01 0.08
C ALA A 21 6.02 -5.82 1.10
N GLU A 22 5.76 -6.21 2.35
CA GLU A 22 6.73 -6.31 3.42
C GLU A 22 6.94 -7.77 3.81
N VAL A 23 8.21 -8.18 3.92
CA VAL A 23 8.59 -9.54 4.32
C VAL A 23 9.43 -9.52 5.58
N MET A 24 9.25 -10.53 6.43
CA MET A 24 10.04 -10.79 7.61
C MET A 24 10.89 -12.03 7.37
N VAL A 25 12.20 -11.92 7.55
CA VAL A 25 13.12 -13.05 7.53
C VAL A 25 13.37 -13.48 8.98
N SER A 26 13.16 -14.75 9.28
CA SER A 26 13.38 -15.35 10.60
C SER A 26 14.17 -16.64 10.46
N GLY A 27 15.47 -16.60 10.78
CA GLY A 27 16.40 -17.69 10.48
C GLY A 27 16.45 -17.97 8.98
N GLU A 28 16.10 -19.20 8.58
CA GLU A 28 16.04 -19.63 7.17
C GLU A 28 14.65 -19.43 6.53
N SER A 29 13.66 -18.97 7.29
CA SER A 29 12.29 -18.78 6.81
C SER A 29 12.01 -17.35 6.38
N VAL A 30 11.15 -17.19 5.37
CA VAL A 30 10.65 -15.88 4.89
C VAL A 30 9.13 -15.85 5.02
N HIS A 31 8.60 -14.83 5.67
CA HIS A 31 7.19 -14.65 5.92
C HIS A 31 6.69 -13.36 5.29
N LEU A 32 5.58 -13.41 4.54
CA LEU A 32 4.89 -12.21 4.08
C LEU A 32 4.14 -11.60 5.27
N VAL A 33 4.53 -10.39 5.69
CA VAL A 33 3.92 -9.70 6.84
C VAL A 33 3.09 -8.48 6.43
N GLY A 34 3.30 -7.97 5.21
CA GLY A 34 2.43 -7.00 4.57
C GLY A 34 2.23 -7.37 3.10
N GLN A 35 1.00 -7.57 2.66
CA GLN A 35 0.72 -7.85 1.26
C GLN A 35 0.93 -6.59 0.42
N ARG A 36 1.41 -6.76 -0.82
CA ARG A 36 1.43 -5.67 -1.81
C ARG A 36 -0.02 -5.25 -2.08
N GLU A 37 -0.27 -3.95 -2.09
CA GLU A 37 -1.57 -3.42 -2.50
C GLU A 37 -1.85 -3.77 -3.97
N SER A 38 -3.10 -4.11 -4.27
CA SER A 38 -3.59 -4.19 -5.63
C SER A 38 -3.87 -2.79 -6.16
N LEU A 39 -3.96 -2.66 -7.49
CA LEU A 39 -4.34 -1.38 -8.10
C LEU A 39 -5.76 -0.96 -7.67
N SER A 40 -6.68 -1.91 -7.51
CA SER A 40 -8.06 -1.64 -7.05
C SER A 40 -8.14 -1.12 -5.62
N ASP A 41 -7.15 -1.39 -4.78
CA ASP A 41 -7.16 -0.95 -3.37
C ASP A 41 -7.06 0.57 -3.24
N LEU A 42 -6.47 1.23 -4.23
CA LEU A 42 -6.17 2.67 -4.21
C LEU A 42 -7.43 3.53 -4.07
N TRP A 43 -8.54 3.10 -4.65
CA TRP A 43 -9.79 3.87 -4.71
C TRP A 43 -10.95 3.21 -3.96
N GLN A 44 -10.71 2.19 -3.13
CA GLN A 44 -11.79 1.56 -2.36
C GLN A 44 -12.53 2.54 -1.44
N ARG A 45 -11.84 3.61 -1.03
CA ARG A 45 -12.36 4.70 -0.19
C ARG A 45 -12.94 5.87 -0.98
N GLU A 46 -12.85 5.84 -2.30
CA GLU A 46 -13.42 6.87 -3.17
C GLU A 46 -14.90 6.60 -3.41
N ARG A 47 -15.67 7.68 -3.65
CA ARG A 47 -17.09 7.64 -4.00
C ARG A 47 -17.35 8.70 -5.06
N ILE A 48 -18.00 8.30 -6.15
CA ILE A 48 -18.43 9.23 -7.19
C ILE A 48 -19.80 9.79 -6.74
N PRO A 49 -19.94 11.12 -6.53
CA PRO A 49 -21.22 11.70 -6.18
C PRO A 49 -22.19 11.61 -7.36
N GLU A 50 -23.50 11.60 -7.07
CA GLU A 50 -24.52 11.69 -8.11
C GLU A 50 -24.41 13.02 -8.86
N ALA A 51 -24.65 13.00 -10.17
CA ALA A 51 -24.72 14.21 -10.97
C ALA A 51 -25.89 15.09 -10.47
N PRO A 52 -25.73 16.43 -10.40
CA PRO A 52 -26.83 17.29 -10.00
C PRO A 52 -28.02 17.12 -10.96
N ALA A 53 -29.22 17.02 -10.39
CA ALA A 53 -30.46 17.02 -11.16
C ALA A 53 -30.56 18.32 -11.99
N SER A 54 -30.98 18.17 -13.25
CA SER A 54 -31.12 19.27 -14.21
C SER A 54 -32.13 20.33 -13.78
#